data_AF-A0A6L8NCL8-F1
#
_entry.id   AF-A0A6L8NCL8-F1
#
_cell.length_a   1.000
_cell.length_b   1.000
_cell.length_c   1.000
_cell.angle_alpha   90.00
_cell.angle_beta   90.00
_cell.angle_gamma   90.00
#
_symmetry.space_group_name_H-M   'P 1'
#
loop_
_entity.id
_entity.type
_entity.pdbx_description
1 polymer ?
#
loop_
_entity_poly.entity_id
_entity_poly.type
_entity_poly.pdbx_seq_one_letter_code
_entity_poly.pdbx_strand_id
1 'polypeptide(L)' 'MAKYQADEREPRLTVGEKTQVALLVVRMAKRGLADDRQYGGRIDQGDLEKKVERIIERARLREERDGRSGRRK' A
#
# COMPACT_ATOMS: atom_id res chain seq x y z
N MET A 1 -14.72 13.24 12.99
CA MET A 1 -14.08 12.00 12.48
C MET A 1 -14.22 12.01 10.97
N ALA A 2 -13.10 12.11 10.24
CA ALA A 2 -13.10 12.18 8.79
C ALA A 2 -13.64 10.87 8.20
N LYS A 3 -14.64 10.98 7.32
CA LYS A 3 -15.23 9.84 6.62
C LYS A 3 -14.18 9.29 5.65
N TYR A 4 -13.82 8.01 5.78
CA TYR A 4 -13.16 7.28 4.70
C TYR A 4 -14.17 7.16 3.55
N GLN A 5 -14.18 8.17 2.69
CA GLN A 5 -14.79 8.06 1.37
C GLN A 5 -13.89 7.08 0.61
N ALA A 6 -14.27 5.79 0.63
CA ALA A 6 -13.71 4.83 -0.30
C ALA A 6 -14.01 5.38 -1.69
N ASP A 7 -12.99 5.92 -2.35
CA ASP A 7 -13.05 6.32 -3.75
C ASP A 7 -13.60 5.11 -4.52
N GLU A 8 -14.67 5.27 -5.28
CA GLU A 8 -15.37 4.17 -6.00
C GLU A 8 -14.47 3.47 -7.05
N ARG A 9 -13.17 3.80 -7.09
CA ARG A 9 -12.15 3.33 -8.02
C ARG A 9 -10.85 2.91 -7.34
N GLU A 10 -10.91 2.39 -6.12
CA GLU A 10 -9.73 1.76 -5.54
C GLU A 10 -9.34 0.52 -6.37
N PRO A 11 -8.10 0.44 -6.92
CA PRO A 11 -7.75 -0.60 -7.88
C PRO A 11 -7.65 -1.97 -7.20
N ARG A 12 -8.02 -3.04 -7.90
CA ARG A 12 -7.90 -4.40 -7.35
C ARG A 12 -6.43 -4.80 -7.32
N LEU A 13 -5.90 -4.94 -6.12
CA LEU A 13 -4.56 -5.48 -5.91
C LEU A 13 -4.51 -6.97 -6.29
N THR A 14 -3.51 -7.33 -7.09
CA THR A 14 -3.10 -8.73 -7.32
C THR A 14 -2.60 -9.38 -6.04
N VAL A 15 -2.50 -10.71 -6.05
CA VAL A 15 -1.88 -11.47 -4.94
C VAL A 15 -0.47 -10.96 -4.65
N GLY A 16 0.36 -10.70 -5.67
CA GLY A 16 1.72 -10.20 -5.50
C GLY A 16 1.78 -8.81 -4.86
N GLU A 17 0.91 -7.89 -5.30
CA GLU A 17 0.82 -6.54 -4.73
C GLU A 17 0.36 -6.59 -3.25
N LYS A 18 -0.60 -7.45 -2.91
CA LYS A 18 -1.02 -7.69 -1.52
C LYS A 18 0.12 -8.23 -0.66
N THR A 19 0.90 -9.18 -1.17
CA THR A 19 2.07 -9.72 -0.47
C THR A 19 3.12 -8.64 -0.23
N GLN A 20 3.35 -7.73 -1.19
CA GLN A 20 4.29 -6.62 -1.01
C GLN A 20 3.86 -5.67 0.11
N VAL A 21 2.58 -5.29 0.15
CA VAL A 21 2.02 -4.47 1.23
C VAL A 21 2.17 -5.19 2.58
N ALA A 22 1.79 -6.47 2.65
CA ALA A 22 1.91 -7.26 3.88
C ALA A 22 3.36 -7.34 4.39
N LEU A 23 4.34 -7.55 3.51
CA LEU A 23 5.76 -7.57 3.87
C LEU A 23 6.26 -6.22 4.40
N LEU A 24 5.81 -5.11 3.81
CA LEU A 24 6.15 -3.77 4.29
C LEU A 24 5.59 -3.52 5.69
N VAL A 25 4.32 -3.88 5.91
CA VAL A 25 3.67 -3.77 7.23
C VAL A 25 4.38 -4.64 8.26
N VAL A 26 4.68 -5.90 7.95
CA VAL A 26 5.38 -6.83 8.86
C VAL A 26 6.77 -6.30 9.21
N ARG A 27 7.51 -5.74 8.26
CA ARG A 27 8.83 -5.14 8.54
C ARG A 27 8.74 -3.95 9.48
N MET A 28 7.73 -3.10 9.31
CA MET A 28 7.51 -1.95 10.20
C MET A 28 7.03 -2.39 11.58
N ALA A 29 6.12 -3.36 11.66
CA ALA A 29 5.70 -3.96 12.91
C ALA A 29 6.87 -4.61 13.66
N LYS A 30 7.74 -5.35 12.95
CA LYS A 30 8.96 -5.94 13.52
C LYS A 30 9.90 -4.88 14.05
N ARG A 31 10.11 -3.78 13.30
CA ARG A 31 10.89 -2.63 13.79
C ARG A 31 10.26 -2.05 15.05
N GLY A 32 8.94 -1.89 15.09
CA GLY A 32 8.22 -1.33 16.25
C GLY A 32 8.28 -2.21 17.49
N LEU A 33 8.43 -3.51 17.32
CA LEU A 33 8.67 -4.43 18.44
C LEU A 33 10.13 -4.38 18.93
N ALA A 34 11.09 -4.18 18.03
CA ALA A 34 12.52 -4.08 18.36
C ALA A 34 12.94 -2.68 18.84
N ASP A 35 12.08 -1.69 18.65
CA ASP A 35 12.24 -0.34 19.14
C ASP A 35 11.84 -0.33 20.63
N ASP A 36 12.81 -0.70 21.47
CA ASP A 36 12.62 -0.87 22.90
C ASP A 36 12.00 0.40 23.51
N ARG A 37 10.95 0.21 24.32
CA ARG A 37 10.07 1.24 24.93
C ARG A 37 10.79 2.31 25.77
N GLN A 38 12.11 2.29 25.84
CA GLN A 38 12.96 3.13 26.67
C GLN A 38 13.39 4.44 25.98
N TYR A 39 13.49 4.44 24.64
CA TYR A 39 13.84 5.63 23.85
C TYR A 39 12.87 5.89 22.69
N GLY A 40 11.68 5.29 22.74
CA GLY A 40 10.49 5.67 21.96
C GLY A 40 10.82 6.03 20.52
N GLY A 41 11.38 5.08 19.76
CA GLY A 41 11.81 5.39 18.43
C GLY A 41 10.61 5.71 17.54
N ARG A 42 10.78 6.83 16.86
CA ARG A 42 9.84 7.38 15.89
C ARG A 42 10.01 6.56 14.63
N ILE A 43 9.33 5.43 14.57
CA ILE A 43 9.20 4.71 13.30
C ILE A 43 8.42 5.61 12.35
N ASP A 44 9.15 6.18 11.38
CA ASP A 44 8.58 7.02 10.34
C ASP A 44 7.62 6.21 9.48
N GLN A 45 6.32 6.42 9.71
CA GLN A 45 5.25 5.79 8.95
C GLN A 45 5.12 6.39 7.54
N GLY A 46 5.70 7.57 7.29
CA GLY A 46 5.64 8.24 5.98
C GLY A 46 6.36 7.45 4.87
N ASP A 47 7.40 6.68 5.19
CA ASP A 47 8.03 5.77 4.23
C ASP A 47 7.12 4.57 3.89
N LEU A 48 6.34 4.09 4.85
CA LEU A 48 5.36 3.01 4.61
C LEU A 48 4.22 3.52 3.73
N GLU A 49 3.64 4.66 4.07
CA GLU A 49 2.55 5.29 3.31
C GLU A 49 2.96 5.52 1.85
N LYS A 50 4.11 6.16 1.61
CA LYS A 50 4.63 6.40 0.24
C LYS A 50 4.84 5.12 -0.56
N LYS A 51 5.24 4.02 0.08
CA LYS A 51 5.43 2.73 -0.59
C LYS A 51 4.11 2.07 -0.91
N VAL A 52 3.14 2.13 -0.01
CA VAL A 52 1.79 1.62 -0.24
C VAL A 52 1.09 2.41 -1.34
N GLU A 53 1.16 3.74 -1.31
CA GLU A 53 0.64 4.63 -2.37
C GLU A 53 1.22 4.26 -3.74
N ARG A 54 2.53 4.03 -3.84
CA ARG A 54 3.18 3.61 -5.09
C ARG A 54 2.68 2.25 -5.59
N ILE A 55 2.35 1.32 -4.69
CA ILE A 55 1.78 0.02 -5.07
C ILE A 55 0.36 0.22 -5.62
N ILE A 56 -0.44 1.06 -4.96
CA ILE A 56 -1.81 1.39 -5.39
C ILE A 56 -1.80 2.09 -6.75
N GLU A 57 -0.91 3.07 -6.95
CA GLU A 57 -0.77 3.78 -8.22
C GLU A 57 -0.39 2.82 -9.36
N ARG A 58 0.54 1.89 -9.12
CA ARG A 58 0.89 0.84 -10.10
C ARG A 58 -0.27 -0.08 -10.42
N ALA A 59 -1.05 -0.49 -9.41
CA ALA A 59 -2.24 -1.29 -9.61
C ALA A 59 -3.28 -0.56 -10.46
N ARG A 60 -3.47 0.74 -10.23
CA ARG A 60 -4.35 1.60 -11.03
C ARG A 60 -3.90 1.68 -12.48
N LEU A 61 -2.62 1.96 -12.74
CA LEU A 61 -2.08 2.02 -14.09
C LEU A 61 -2.20 0.69 -14.83
N ARG A 62 -2.03 -0.44 -14.12
CA ARG A 62 -2.23 -1.78 -14.66
C ARG A 62 -3.69 -2.00 -15.06
N GLU A 63 -4.65 -1.72 -14.19
CA GLU A 63 -6.07 -1.87 -14.51
C GLU A 63 -6.52 -0.96 -15.66
N GLU A 64 -6.06 0.30 -15.68
CA GLU A 64 -6.33 1.22 -16.79
C GLU A 64 -5.76 0.70 -18.13
N ARG A 65 -4.57 0.10 -18.10
CA ARG A 65 -3.95 -0.53 -19.27
C ARG A 65 -4.71 -1.77 -19.72
N ASP A 66 -5.07 -2.65 -18.80
CA ASP A 66 -5.80 -3.89 -19.10
C ASP A 66 -7.20 -3.57 -19.64
N GLY A 67 -7.91 -2.63 -19.02
CA GLY A 67 -9.22 -2.14 -19.49
C GLY A 67 -9.15 -1.44 -20.85
N ARG A 68 -8.07 -0.71 -21.15
CA ARG A 68 -7.84 -0.12 -22.49
C ARG A 68 -7.50 -1.21 -23.53
N SER A 69 -6.80 -2.27 -23.15
CA SER A 69 -6.46 -3.37 -24.06
C SER A 69 -7.67 -4.23 -24.41
N GLY A 70 -8.60 -4.42 -23.47
CA GLY A 70 -9.85 -5.16 -23.68
C GLY A 70 -10.86 -4.44 -24.59
N ARG A 71 -10.73 -3.12 -24.78
CA ARG A 71 -11.60 -2.31 -25.66
C ARG A 71 -11.19 -2.34 -27.14
N ARG A 72 -10.07 -2.99 -27.48
CA ARG A 72 -9.55 -3.12 -28.84
C ARG A 72 -9.87 -4.47 -29.50
N LYS A 73 -10.78 -5.25 -28.93
CA LYS A 73 -11.22 -6.53 -29.49
C LYS A 73 -12.70 -6.50 -29.82
#